data_AF-F3L4Y2-F1
#
_entry.id   AF-F3L4Y2-F1
#
_cell.length_a   1.000
_cell.length_b   1.000
_cell.length_c   1.000
_cell.angle_alpha   90.00
_cell.angle_beta   90.00
_cell.angle_gamma   90.00
#
_symmetry.space_group_name_H-M   'P 1'
#
loop_
_entity.id
_entity.type
_entity.pdbx_description
1 polymer ?
#
loop_
_entity_poly.entity_id
_entity_poly.type
_entity_poly.pdbx_seq_one_letter_code
_entity_poly.pdbx_strand_id
1 'polypeptide(L)'
;MYTKAIKVILLLTLTAATQVQAHGIWFAQRATQTGLIYGVGADDLDMVKRLPLITDFAAYDENLTEVEAELAVAGPVVLVVSDWQPTVMTAELNNGIWSKTADGRWHKKGLDEVPDAVIAERTMKYAVHVKSKLNKPLGNLPGQKAQIIPVGGFLPEMKGDILQVQVLLNGNPVTGAAIKEDFVNDPDQTPILTDKNGMATIGIRNQGLNVVAAIIDGPSDDPAKVRKVEYLATLSFVLEHLPE
;
A
#
# COMPACT_ATOMS: atom_id res chain seq x y z
N MET A 1 -0.76 -32.99 -56.83
CA MET A 1 -1.47 -33.02 -55.53
C MET A 1 -1.00 -31.81 -54.73
N TYR A 2 -1.88 -30.82 -54.54
CA TYR A 2 -1.56 -29.56 -53.86
C TYR A 2 -1.76 -29.71 -52.35
N THR A 3 -0.68 -29.65 -51.57
CA THR A 3 -0.75 -29.60 -50.10
C THR A 3 -0.98 -28.14 -49.68
N LYS A 4 -2.18 -27.84 -49.19
CA LYS A 4 -2.51 -26.52 -48.62
C LYS A 4 -1.78 -26.37 -47.28
N ALA A 5 -0.90 -25.37 -47.18
CA ALA A 5 -0.33 -24.93 -45.91
C ALA A 5 -1.41 -24.20 -45.11
N ILE A 6 -1.83 -24.78 -43.98
CA ILE A 6 -2.71 -24.13 -43.01
C ILE A 6 -1.84 -23.18 -42.19
N LYS A 7 -1.96 -21.87 -42.45
CA LYS A 7 -1.42 -20.84 -41.56
C LYS A 7 -2.35 -20.73 -40.34
N VAL A 8 -1.93 -21.31 -39.22
CA VAL A 8 -2.53 -21.03 -37.92
C VAL A 8 -2.02 -19.66 -37.49
N ILE A 9 -2.88 -18.64 -37.58
CA ILE A 9 -2.61 -17.33 -36.99
C ILE A 9 -2.99 -17.47 -35.51
N LEU A 10 -1.98 -17.62 -34.65
CA LEU A 10 -2.16 -17.55 -33.21
C LEU A 10 -2.37 -16.07 -32.84
N LEU A 11 -3.63 -15.68 -32.67
CA LEU A 11 -3.99 -14.35 -32.19
C LEU A 11 -3.65 -14.30 -30.68
N LEU A 12 -2.46 -13.80 -30.33
CA LEU A 12 -2.15 -13.44 -28.94
C LEU A 12 -3.04 -12.24 -28.57
N THR A 13 -4.18 -12.51 -27.96
CA THR A 13 -4.88 -11.50 -27.17
C THR A 13 -4.05 -11.23 -25.92
N LEU A 14 -3.16 -10.22 -25.97
CA LEU A 14 -2.68 -9.57 -24.76
C LEU A 14 -3.90 -8.88 -24.11
N THR A 15 -4.62 -9.61 -23.27
CA THR A 15 -5.47 -8.97 -22.27
C THR A 15 -4.51 -8.35 -21.26
N ALA A 16 -4.14 -7.09 -21.48
CA ALA A 16 -3.64 -6.23 -20.42
C ALA A 16 -4.78 -6.11 -19.40
N ALA A 17 -4.85 -7.07 -18.48
CA ALA A 17 -5.75 -7.03 -17.36
C ALA A 17 -5.33 -5.82 -16.52
N THR A 18 -6.12 -4.78 -16.61
CA THR A 18 -5.92 -3.54 -15.88
C THR A 18 -5.95 -3.84 -14.38
N GLN A 19 -4.77 -3.89 -13.75
CA GLN A 19 -4.54 -4.02 -12.30
C GLN A 19 -4.93 -2.72 -11.55
N VAL A 20 -6.03 -2.09 -11.93
CA VAL A 20 -6.37 -0.72 -11.50
C VAL A 20 -6.61 -0.59 -9.99
N GLN A 21 -6.80 -1.68 -9.24
CA GLN A 21 -7.02 -1.65 -7.78
C GLN A 21 -5.91 -2.25 -6.91
N ALA A 22 -4.85 -2.81 -7.51
CA ALA A 22 -3.68 -3.24 -6.74
C ALA A 22 -2.90 -2.05 -6.16
N HIS A 23 -3.19 -0.82 -6.58
CA HIS A 23 -2.48 0.38 -6.15
C HIS A 23 -2.59 0.61 -4.65
N GLY A 24 -1.45 0.86 -4.02
CA GLY A 24 -1.33 1.35 -2.66
C GLY A 24 -0.88 2.81 -2.65
N ILE A 25 -0.71 3.34 -1.44
CA ILE A 25 0.07 4.55 -1.20
C ILE A 25 1.27 4.22 -0.33
N TRP A 26 2.39 4.89 -0.54
CA TRP A 26 3.57 4.82 0.34
C TRP A 26 4.37 6.11 0.23
N PHE A 27 5.26 6.33 1.18
CA PHE A 27 6.23 7.41 1.06
C PHE A 27 7.57 6.87 0.59
N ALA A 28 8.24 7.62 -0.27
CA ALA A 28 9.64 7.39 -0.60
C ALA A 28 10.33 8.70 -0.96
N GLN A 29 11.66 8.67 -0.94
CA GLN A 29 12.45 9.83 -1.30
C GLN A 29 12.28 10.17 -2.80
N ARG A 30 12.17 11.46 -3.09
CA ARG A 30 12.16 12.09 -4.41
C ARG A 30 13.22 13.19 -4.39
N ALA A 31 14.37 12.90 -4.98
CA ALA A 31 15.61 13.67 -4.82
C ALA A 31 16.02 13.78 -3.34
N THR A 32 15.77 14.90 -2.68
CA THR A 32 16.12 15.14 -1.26
C THR A 32 14.90 15.25 -0.35
N GLN A 33 13.69 15.11 -0.90
CA GLN A 33 12.43 15.34 -0.19
C GLN A 33 11.64 14.03 -0.10
N THR A 34 10.75 13.92 0.88
CA THR A 34 9.84 12.78 0.98
C THR A 34 8.61 13.05 0.13
N GLY A 35 8.33 12.17 -0.83
CA GLY A 35 7.11 12.21 -1.64
C GLY A 35 6.10 11.17 -1.20
N LEU A 36 4.81 11.51 -1.27
CA LEU A 36 3.71 10.55 -1.20
C LEU A 36 3.43 10.02 -2.61
N ILE A 37 3.33 8.70 -2.72
CA ILE A 37 3.22 7.98 -4.00
C ILE A 37 1.88 7.24 -4.01
N TYR A 38 1.24 7.20 -5.18
CA TYR A 38 0.12 6.30 -5.46
C TYR A 38 0.53 5.39 -6.61
N GLY A 39 0.60 4.09 -6.37
CA GLY A 39 1.29 3.20 -7.31
C GLY A 39 1.17 1.71 -6.99
N VAL A 40 1.80 0.90 -7.82
CA VAL A 40 1.97 -0.55 -7.60
C VAL A 40 3.23 -0.99 -8.36
N GLY A 41 4.11 -1.75 -7.72
CA GLY A 41 5.38 -2.09 -8.35
C GLY A 41 6.19 -0.85 -8.71
N ALA A 42 6.67 -0.80 -9.96
CA ALA A 42 7.37 0.35 -10.51
C ALA A 42 6.42 1.47 -11.03
N ASP A 43 5.10 1.24 -11.05
CA ASP A 43 4.15 2.25 -11.48
C ASP A 43 4.01 3.34 -10.41
N ASP A 44 4.43 4.54 -10.76
CA ASP A 44 4.24 5.78 -10.00
C ASP A 44 3.22 6.64 -10.74
N LEU A 45 1.95 6.52 -10.34
CA LEU A 45 0.85 7.20 -11.01
C LEU A 45 0.64 8.61 -10.43
N ASP A 46 -0.17 9.40 -11.14
CA ASP A 46 -0.47 10.80 -10.82
C ASP A 46 -1.12 10.96 -9.42
N MET A 47 -0.27 11.12 -8.40
CA MET A 47 -0.67 11.35 -7.01
C MET A 47 -1.37 12.70 -6.85
N VAL A 48 -1.05 13.71 -7.66
CA VAL A 48 -1.69 15.02 -7.61
C VAL A 48 -3.21 14.90 -7.87
N LYS A 49 -3.62 14.07 -8.82
CA LYS A 49 -5.05 13.74 -9.06
C LYS A 49 -5.70 12.93 -7.95
N ARG A 50 -4.93 12.41 -7.01
CA ARG A 50 -5.40 11.61 -5.86
C ARG A 50 -5.33 12.38 -4.55
N LEU A 51 -4.64 13.53 -4.51
CA LEU A 51 -4.53 14.37 -3.33
C LEU A 51 -5.91 14.74 -2.72
N PRO A 52 -6.96 15.08 -3.49
CA PRO A 52 -8.28 15.33 -2.91
C PRO A 52 -8.97 14.12 -2.27
N LEU A 53 -8.42 12.91 -2.44
CA LEU A 53 -8.90 11.67 -1.82
C LEU A 53 -8.19 11.34 -0.51
N ILE A 54 -7.14 12.09 -0.16
CA ILE A 54 -6.49 11.99 1.15
C ILE A 54 -7.46 12.51 2.20
N THR A 55 -7.78 11.65 3.17
CA THR A 55 -8.70 11.96 4.25
C THR A 55 -7.99 12.30 5.55
N ASP A 56 -6.73 11.88 5.69
CA ASP A 56 -5.90 12.13 6.87
C ASP A 56 -4.42 12.14 6.49
N PHE A 57 -3.63 12.98 7.14
CA PHE A 57 -2.18 13.04 7.05
C PHE A 57 -1.63 13.56 8.38
N ALA A 58 -0.59 12.90 8.90
CA ALA A 58 0.11 13.36 10.09
C ALA A 58 1.61 13.04 9.99
N ALA A 59 2.40 13.74 10.80
CA ALA A 59 3.83 13.53 10.92
C ALA A 59 4.26 13.54 12.37
N TYR A 60 5.30 12.77 12.70
CA TYR A 60 5.78 12.61 14.08
C TYR A 60 7.31 12.65 14.15
N ASP A 61 7.83 13.11 15.28
CA ASP A 61 9.25 13.04 15.64
C ASP A 61 9.68 11.60 16.03
N GLU A 62 10.96 11.42 16.39
CA GLU A 62 11.52 10.13 16.80
C GLU A 62 10.95 9.60 18.13
N ASN A 63 10.24 10.43 18.89
CA ASN A 63 9.57 10.12 20.15
C ASN A 63 8.07 9.85 19.96
N LEU A 64 7.59 9.80 18.71
CA LEU A 64 6.20 9.66 18.30
C LEU A 64 5.31 10.83 18.78
N THR A 65 5.88 12.02 18.90
CA THR A 65 5.17 13.27 19.15
C THR A 65 4.81 13.89 17.81
N GLU A 66 3.56 14.31 17.64
CA GLU A 66 3.11 14.94 16.39
C GLU A 66 3.87 16.25 16.14
N VAL A 67 4.27 16.48 14.89
CA VAL A 67 4.96 17.69 14.42
C VAL A 67 4.24 18.27 13.22
N GLU A 68 4.33 19.59 13.04
CA GLU A 68 3.69 20.27 11.91
C GLU A 68 4.33 19.85 10.58
N ALA A 69 3.49 19.35 9.67
CA ALA A 69 3.85 19.05 8.30
C ALA A 69 2.58 19.10 7.43
N GLU A 70 2.76 19.27 6.12
CA GLU A 70 1.67 19.24 5.16
C GLU A 70 2.06 18.50 3.87
N LEU A 71 1.05 18.12 3.08
CA LEU A 71 1.23 17.60 1.73
C LEU A 71 1.07 18.75 0.73
N ALA A 72 2.12 19.05 -0.02
CA ALA A 72 2.12 20.11 -1.02
C ALA A 72 2.41 19.57 -2.43
N VAL A 73 1.76 20.15 -3.44
CA VAL A 73 2.02 19.82 -4.84
C VAL A 73 3.30 20.51 -5.31
N ALA A 74 4.21 19.74 -5.90
CA ALA A 74 5.44 20.23 -6.52
C ALA A 74 5.60 19.62 -7.91
N GLY A 75 5.02 20.28 -8.92
CA GLY A 75 4.96 19.73 -10.27
C GLY A 75 4.13 18.43 -10.32
N PRO A 76 4.68 17.30 -10.79
CA PRO A 76 3.95 16.03 -10.88
C PRO A 76 3.91 15.23 -9.57
N VAL A 77 4.59 15.68 -8.51
CA VAL A 77 4.68 14.95 -7.23
C VAL A 77 3.95 15.68 -6.10
N VAL A 78 3.57 14.92 -5.07
CA VAL A 78 3.10 15.45 -3.78
C VAL A 78 4.22 15.21 -2.76
N LEU A 79 4.68 16.28 -2.12
CA LEU A 79 5.80 16.26 -1.19
C LEU A 79 5.32 16.54 0.24
N VAL A 80 6.01 15.95 1.20
CA VAL A 80 5.89 16.34 2.61
C VAL A 80 6.71 17.61 2.83
N VAL A 81 6.04 18.68 3.24
CA VAL A 81 6.65 19.97 3.56
C VAL A 81 6.56 20.19 5.07
N SER A 82 7.69 20.50 5.70
CA SER A 82 7.78 20.78 7.13
C SER A 82 9.03 21.62 7.41
N ASP A 83 8.94 22.49 8.41
CA ASP A 83 10.11 23.18 8.98
C ASP A 83 10.94 22.24 9.88
N TRP A 84 10.38 21.08 10.22
CA TRP A 84 11.02 20.01 10.98
C TRP A 84 11.40 18.86 10.05
N GLN A 85 12.27 17.96 10.53
CA GLN A 85 12.52 16.69 9.84
C GLN A 85 11.69 15.59 10.50
N PRO A 86 10.46 15.32 10.03
CA PRO A 86 9.64 14.26 10.61
C PRO A 86 10.33 12.90 10.44
N THR A 87 10.27 12.09 11.49
CA THR A 87 10.80 10.73 11.51
C THR A 87 9.74 9.74 11.04
N VAL A 88 8.47 9.97 11.38
CA VAL A 88 7.33 9.15 10.93
C VAL A 88 6.36 10.01 10.15
N MET A 89 5.82 9.49 9.06
CA MET A 89 4.72 10.11 8.31
C MET A 89 3.61 9.09 8.10
N THR A 90 2.37 9.57 8.14
CA THR A 90 1.17 8.76 7.88
C THR A 90 0.29 9.41 6.83
N ALA A 91 -0.45 8.60 6.08
CA ALA A 91 -1.52 9.07 5.22
C ALA A 91 -2.67 8.06 5.15
N GLU A 92 -3.89 8.56 5.05
CA GLU A 92 -5.09 7.78 4.72
C GLU A 92 -5.67 8.30 3.40
N LEU A 93 -6.00 7.39 2.50
CA LEU A 93 -6.66 7.68 1.24
C LEU A 93 -7.93 6.84 1.12
N ASN A 94 -9.07 7.51 0.93
CA ASN A 94 -10.31 6.85 0.54
C ASN A 94 -10.39 6.76 -0.99
N ASN A 95 -10.02 5.60 -1.53
CA ASN A 95 -9.94 5.39 -2.98
C ASN A 95 -11.32 5.15 -3.61
N GLY A 96 -12.37 5.11 -2.78
CA GLY A 96 -13.76 5.04 -3.18
C GLY A 96 -14.27 3.61 -3.41
N ILE A 97 -15.45 3.54 -4.04
CA ILE A 97 -16.14 2.29 -4.35
C ILE A 97 -15.78 1.83 -5.76
N TRP A 98 -15.52 0.53 -5.88
CA TRP A 98 -15.17 -0.13 -7.13
C TRP A 98 -15.95 -1.42 -7.29
N SER A 99 -16.38 -1.68 -8.52
CA SER A 99 -17.07 -2.89 -8.93
C SER A 99 -16.36 -3.51 -10.12
N LYS A 100 -16.19 -4.83 -10.12
CA LYS A 100 -15.65 -5.60 -11.24
C LYS A 100 -16.74 -6.49 -11.81
N THR A 101 -17.00 -6.38 -13.11
CA THR A 101 -17.94 -7.24 -13.84
C THR A 101 -17.27 -8.56 -14.24
N ALA A 102 -18.07 -9.57 -14.61
CA ALA A 102 -17.58 -10.92 -14.94
C ALA A 102 -16.61 -10.95 -16.13
N ASP A 103 -16.68 -9.95 -17.01
CA ASP A 103 -15.75 -9.74 -18.13
C ASP A 103 -14.41 -9.09 -17.71
N GLY A 104 -14.24 -8.82 -16.41
CA GLY A 104 -13.02 -8.30 -15.83
C GLY A 104 -12.88 -6.78 -15.82
N ARG A 105 -13.85 -6.03 -16.34
CA ARG A 105 -13.82 -4.56 -16.34
C ARG A 105 -14.09 -3.98 -14.95
N TRP A 106 -13.35 -2.93 -14.62
CA TRP A 106 -13.51 -2.18 -13.37
C TRP A 106 -14.32 -0.91 -13.59
N HIS A 107 -15.24 -0.65 -12.66
CA HIS A 107 -16.13 0.50 -12.63
C HIS A 107 -16.00 1.20 -11.28
N LYS A 108 -15.82 2.53 -11.27
CA LYS A 108 -15.80 3.33 -10.02
C LYS A 108 -17.22 3.59 -9.51
N LYS A 109 -17.95 2.51 -9.23
CA LYS A 109 -19.39 2.48 -8.91
C LYS A 109 -19.69 1.31 -7.98
N GLY A 110 -20.80 1.38 -7.24
CA GLY A 110 -21.28 0.31 -6.36
C GLY A 110 -22.27 -0.64 -7.03
N LEU A 111 -22.74 -1.63 -6.25
CA LEU A 111 -23.78 -2.60 -6.63
C LEU A 111 -25.12 -1.96 -7.00
N ASP A 112 -25.40 -0.79 -6.48
CA ASP A 112 -26.58 0.01 -6.81
C ASP A 112 -26.60 0.46 -8.27
N GLU A 113 -25.43 0.62 -8.89
CA GLU A 113 -25.30 1.00 -10.30
C GLU A 113 -24.75 -0.13 -11.18
N VAL A 114 -24.05 -1.11 -10.59
CA VAL A 114 -23.46 -2.27 -11.28
C VAL A 114 -23.94 -3.56 -10.59
N PRO A 115 -25.23 -3.90 -10.71
CA PRO A 115 -25.83 -5.00 -9.94
C PRO A 115 -25.30 -6.39 -10.32
N ASP A 116 -24.71 -6.55 -11.51
CA ASP A 116 -24.09 -7.76 -12.01
C ASP A 116 -22.61 -7.92 -11.64
N ALA A 117 -22.06 -7.00 -10.82
CA ALA A 117 -20.67 -7.07 -10.41
C ALA A 117 -20.35 -8.36 -9.65
N VAL A 118 -19.24 -9.00 -10.00
CA VAL A 118 -18.71 -10.19 -9.32
C VAL A 118 -17.83 -9.81 -8.11
N ILE A 119 -17.21 -8.62 -8.15
CA ILE A 119 -16.55 -7.98 -7.02
C ILE A 119 -17.19 -6.60 -6.84
N ALA A 120 -17.47 -6.21 -5.60
CA ALA A 120 -17.88 -4.85 -5.27
C ALA A 120 -17.32 -4.51 -3.88
N GLU A 121 -16.50 -3.49 -3.82
CA GLU A 121 -15.70 -3.17 -2.64
C GLU A 121 -15.50 -1.67 -2.48
N ARG A 122 -15.37 -1.22 -1.24
CA ARG A 122 -14.72 0.06 -0.95
C ARG A 122 -13.25 -0.20 -0.74
N THR A 123 -12.41 0.68 -1.24
CA THR A 123 -10.94 0.54 -1.10
C THR A 123 -10.39 1.69 -0.26
N MET A 124 -9.76 1.34 0.85
CA MET A 124 -9.10 2.27 1.77
C MET A 124 -7.59 1.99 1.75
N LYS A 125 -6.77 3.03 1.64
CA LYS A 125 -5.31 2.89 1.54
C LYS A 125 -4.66 3.66 2.69
N TYR A 126 -3.69 3.03 3.35
CA TYR A 126 -2.98 3.55 4.51
C TYR A 126 -1.49 3.48 4.25
N ALA A 127 -0.74 4.51 4.63
CA ALA A 127 0.71 4.52 4.56
C ALA A 127 1.28 4.91 5.91
N VAL A 128 2.25 4.14 6.37
CA VAL A 128 3.20 4.53 7.43
C VAL A 128 4.60 4.53 6.83
N HIS A 129 5.33 5.60 7.06
CA HIS A 129 6.73 5.70 6.71
C HIS A 129 7.57 5.98 7.93
N VAL A 130 8.66 5.24 8.10
CA VAL A 130 9.67 5.49 9.14
C VAL A 130 10.98 5.82 8.45
N LYS A 131 11.37 7.08 8.54
CA LYS A 131 12.54 7.63 7.84
C LYS A 131 13.85 7.34 8.56
N SER A 132 13.83 7.29 9.88
CA SER A 132 15.01 7.11 10.74
C SER A 132 14.66 6.35 12.02
N LYS A 133 15.69 6.03 12.81
CA LYS A 133 15.55 5.27 14.05
C LYS A 133 14.64 5.99 15.05
N LEU A 134 13.74 5.23 15.67
CA LEU A 134 12.85 5.71 16.72
C LEU A 134 13.47 5.54 18.10
N ASN A 135 13.17 6.46 19.02
CA ASN A 135 13.50 6.35 20.44
C ASN A 135 12.47 5.50 21.22
N LYS A 136 11.28 5.27 20.63
CA LYS A 136 10.21 4.47 21.20
C LYS A 136 9.74 3.41 20.21
N PRO A 137 9.21 2.27 20.69
CA PRO A 137 8.60 1.26 19.83
C PRO A 137 7.46 1.88 19.00
N LEU A 138 7.47 1.64 17.69
CA LEU A 138 6.35 1.96 16.80
C LEU A 138 5.13 1.13 17.20
N GLY A 139 4.12 1.80 17.74
CA GLY A 139 2.81 1.22 18.04
C GLY A 139 1.74 1.70 17.05
N ASN A 140 0.49 1.57 17.48
CA ASN A 140 -0.65 2.15 16.77
C ASN A 140 -0.52 3.66 16.67
N LEU A 141 -0.67 4.19 15.46
CA LEU A 141 -0.69 5.63 15.21
C LEU A 141 -2.13 6.14 15.10
N PRO A 142 -2.42 7.37 15.58
CA PRO A 142 -3.70 8.03 15.30
C PRO A 142 -4.02 8.07 13.80
N GLY A 143 -5.30 7.96 13.45
CA GLY A 143 -5.76 7.96 12.04
C GLY A 143 -5.49 6.66 11.26
N GLN A 144 -4.57 5.80 11.72
CA GLN A 144 -4.20 4.56 11.02
C GLN A 144 -5.08 3.38 11.45
N LYS A 145 -6.24 3.24 10.80
CA LYS A 145 -7.14 2.10 11.06
C LYS A 145 -6.52 0.78 10.64
N ALA A 146 -5.92 0.71 9.45
CA ALA A 146 -5.14 -0.45 9.03
C ALA A 146 -3.65 -0.09 9.10
N GLN A 147 -2.87 -0.91 9.80
CA GLN A 147 -1.45 -0.62 10.04
C GLN A 147 -0.63 -1.91 10.09
N ILE A 148 0.60 -1.84 9.59
CA ILE A 148 1.64 -2.86 9.81
C ILE A 148 2.61 -2.30 10.85
N ILE A 149 2.88 -3.06 11.91
CA ILE A 149 3.89 -2.69 12.92
C ILE A 149 4.95 -3.79 13.03
N PRO A 150 6.23 -3.46 13.25
CA PRO A 150 7.23 -4.44 13.67
C PRO A 150 6.85 -5.05 15.03
N VAL A 151 7.00 -6.36 15.19
CA VAL A 151 6.92 -6.97 16.52
C VAL A 151 8.12 -6.50 17.34
N GLY A 152 7.85 -5.91 18.51
CA GLY A 152 8.86 -5.19 19.31
C GLY A 152 9.00 -3.71 18.93
N GLY A 153 8.36 -3.26 17.85
CA GLY A 153 8.21 -1.85 17.45
C GLY A 153 9.44 -1.21 16.81
N PHE A 154 10.49 -1.96 16.48
CA PHE A 154 11.67 -1.43 15.82
C PHE A 154 11.91 -2.09 14.46
N LEU A 155 12.45 -1.33 13.53
CA LEU A 155 12.83 -1.81 12.21
C LEU A 155 14.21 -2.49 12.24
N PRO A 156 14.46 -3.42 11.31
CA PRO A 156 15.77 -4.03 11.11
C PRO A 156 16.76 -3.03 10.51
N GLU A 157 18.04 -3.38 10.49
CA GLU A 157 19.11 -2.48 10.01
C GLU A 157 19.73 -2.96 8.69
N MET A 158 19.66 -4.27 8.39
CA MET A 158 20.36 -4.87 7.25
C MET A 158 19.43 -5.64 6.31
N LYS A 159 19.78 -5.60 5.02
CA LYS A 159 19.24 -6.57 4.06
C LYS A 159 19.52 -8.00 4.53
N GLY A 160 18.51 -8.85 4.42
CA GLY A 160 18.55 -10.25 4.85
C GLY A 160 18.15 -10.46 6.31
N ASP A 161 18.01 -9.39 7.10
CA ASP A 161 17.44 -9.49 8.44
C ASP A 161 16.01 -10.04 8.36
N ILE A 162 15.63 -10.75 9.42
CA ILE A 162 14.26 -11.24 9.59
C ILE A 162 13.47 -10.18 10.35
N LEU A 163 12.33 -9.78 9.78
CA LEU A 163 11.38 -8.89 10.42
C LEU A 163 10.08 -9.65 10.69
N GLN A 164 9.73 -9.78 11.97
CA GLN A 164 8.38 -10.18 12.33
C GLN A 164 7.50 -8.92 12.37
N VAL A 165 6.37 -8.96 11.69
CA VAL A 165 5.38 -7.88 11.66
C VAL A 165 4.06 -8.36 12.24
N GLN A 166 3.26 -7.41 12.73
CA GLN A 166 1.87 -7.61 13.10
C GLN A 166 0.99 -6.67 12.27
N VAL A 167 -0.06 -7.22 11.67
CA VAL A 167 -1.05 -6.47 10.90
C VAL A 167 -2.27 -6.23 11.77
N LEU A 168 -2.68 -4.96 11.83
CA LEU A 168 -3.75 -4.49 12.70
C LEU A 168 -4.87 -3.85 11.88
N LEU A 169 -6.11 -4.05 12.32
CA LEU A 169 -7.30 -3.33 11.88
C LEU A 169 -8.05 -2.81 13.11
N ASN A 170 -8.20 -1.49 13.18
CA ASN A 170 -8.72 -0.77 14.35
C ASN A 170 -7.97 -1.15 15.64
N GLY A 171 -6.65 -1.32 15.55
CA GLY A 171 -5.78 -1.74 16.65
C GLY A 171 -5.89 -3.21 17.06
N ASN A 172 -6.72 -4.01 16.40
CA ASN A 172 -6.84 -5.44 16.67
C ASN A 172 -6.05 -6.26 15.65
N PRO A 173 -5.40 -7.36 16.05
CA PRO A 173 -4.68 -8.22 15.12
C PRO A 173 -5.59 -8.89 14.10
N VAL A 174 -5.12 -8.96 12.85
CA VAL A 174 -5.88 -9.52 11.73
C VAL A 174 -5.29 -10.84 11.27
N THR A 175 -6.02 -11.93 11.46
CA THR A 175 -5.66 -13.25 10.90
C THR A 175 -5.90 -13.30 9.40
N GLY A 176 -4.98 -13.91 8.64
CA GLY A 176 -5.13 -14.10 7.21
C GLY A 176 -4.96 -12.83 6.36
N ALA A 177 -4.45 -11.73 6.94
CA ALA A 177 -4.03 -10.58 6.16
C ALA A 177 -2.92 -10.99 5.18
N ALA A 178 -3.03 -10.56 3.93
CA ALA A 178 -2.12 -10.96 2.87
C ALA A 178 -0.96 -9.96 2.77
N ILE A 179 0.23 -10.37 3.21
CA ILE A 179 1.44 -9.55 3.19
C ILE A 179 2.22 -9.76 1.89
N LYS A 180 2.68 -8.65 1.31
CA LYS A 180 3.69 -8.58 0.25
C LYS A 180 4.92 -7.89 0.83
N GLU A 181 6.03 -8.61 0.95
CA GLU A 181 7.25 -8.11 1.62
C GLU A 181 8.05 -7.11 0.76
N ASP A 182 7.75 -7.02 -0.54
CA ASP A 182 8.35 -6.03 -1.46
C ASP A 182 7.34 -5.63 -2.52
N PHE A 183 6.54 -4.63 -2.16
CA PHE A 183 5.43 -4.14 -2.97
C PHE A 183 5.88 -3.32 -4.19
N VAL A 184 7.14 -2.88 -4.22
CA VAL A 184 7.69 -2.04 -5.30
C VAL A 184 8.41 -2.89 -6.35
N ASN A 185 9.18 -3.90 -5.95
CA ASN A 185 9.93 -4.72 -6.91
C ASN A 185 9.24 -6.04 -7.25
N ASP A 186 8.35 -6.54 -6.38
CA ASP A 186 7.61 -7.79 -6.59
C ASP A 186 6.15 -7.66 -6.12
N PRO A 187 5.35 -6.79 -6.76
CA PRO A 187 3.95 -6.58 -6.39
C PRO A 187 3.07 -7.80 -6.66
N ASP A 188 3.51 -8.78 -7.46
CA ASP A 188 2.73 -9.97 -7.83
C ASP A 188 3.13 -11.23 -7.06
N GLN A 189 4.01 -11.11 -6.07
CA GLN A 189 4.42 -12.21 -5.21
C GLN A 189 3.24 -12.94 -4.56
N THR A 190 3.43 -14.24 -4.32
CA THR A 190 2.48 -15.00 -3.50
C THR A 190 2.49 -14.42 -2.08
N PRO A 191 1.34 -13.99 -1.54
CA PRO A 191 1.32 -13.31 -0.26
C PRO A 191 1.61 -14.27 0.89
N ILE A 192 2.25 -13.74 1.93
CA ILE A 192 2.42 -14.40 3.23
C ILE A 192 1.20 -14.06 4.07
N LEU A 193 0.49 -15.07 4.57
CA LEU A 193 -0.69 -14.86 5.39
C LEU A 193 -0.31 -14.71 6.87
N THR A 194 -0.91 -13.74 7.54
CA THR A 194 -0.74 -13.61 8.99
C THR A 194 -1.41 -14.74 9.76
N ASP A 195 -0.81 -15.10 10.89
CA ASP A 195 -1.32 -16.12 11.80
C ASP A 195 -2.51 -15.63 12.66
N LYS A 196 -2.95 -16.46 13.61
CA LYS A 196 -4.05 -16.13 14.53
C LYS A 196 -3.80 -14.89 15.40
N ASN A 197 -2.55 -14.48 15.57
CA ASN A 197 -2.15 -13.29 16.32
C ASN A 197 -1.92 -12.09 15.39
N GLY A 198 -2.30 -12.20 14.12
CA GLY A 198 -2.05 -11.21 13.09
C GLY A 198 -0.58 -11.03 12.74
N MET A 199 0.27 -12.00 13.05
CA MET A 199 1.70 -11.91 12.84
C MET A 199 2.16 -12.68 11.61
N ALA A 200 3.21 -12.19 10.95
CA ALA A 200 3.92 -12.89 9.90
C ALA A 200 5.41 -12.55 9.97
N THR A 201 6.24 -13.45 9.45
CA THR A 201 7.69 -13.29 9.37
C THR A 201 8.07 -13.05 7.93
N ILE A 202 8.78 -11.96 7.67
CA ILE A 202 9.26 -11.57 6.33
C ILE A 202 10.78 -11.41 6.35
N GLY A 203 11.41 -11.60 5.20
CA GLY A 203 12.83 -11.31 5.01
C GLY A 203 13.02 -9.92 4.42
N ILE A 204 13.95 -9.13 4.95
CA ILE A 204 14.25 -7.83 4.37
C ILE A 204 15.00 -7.98 3.05
N ARG A 205 14.42 -7.46 1.98
CA ARG A 205 14.88 -7.71 0.61
C ARG A 205 15.89 -6.68 0.12
N ASN A 206 15.82 -5.46 0.63
CA ASN A 206 16.54 -4.32 0.08
C ASN A 206 17.40 -3.61 1.13
N GLN A 207 18.66 -3.32 0.77
CA GLN A 207 19.43 -2.25 1.42
C GLN A 207 19.04 -0.97 0.69
N GLY A 208 18.42 -0.02 1.37
CA GLY A 208 17.68 1.08 0.76
C GLY A 208 16.17 0.97 1.01
N LEU A 209 15.35 1.41 0.04
CA LEU A 209 13.89 1.45 0.20
C LEU A 209 13.28 0.07 0.34
N ASN A 210 12.48 -0.10 1.39
CA ASN A 210 11.60 -1.24 1.61
C ASN A 210 10.16 -0.72 1.71
N VAL A 211 9.23 -1.40 1.03
CA VAL A 211 7.79 -1.11 1.11
C VAL A 211 7.07 -2.45 1.29
N VAL A 212 6.65 -2.70 2.52
CA VAL A 212 5.83 -3.87 2.86
C VAL A 212 4.37 -3.46 2.74
N ALA A 213 3.55 -4.27 2.09
CA ALA A 213 2.11 -4.06 2.00
C ALA A 213 1.34 -5.19 2.68
N ALA A 214 0.19 -4.87 3.26
CA ALA A 214 -0.76 -5.83 3.81
C ALA A 214 -2.15 -5.50 3.27
N ILE A 215 -2.82 -6.52 2.72
CA ILE A 215 -4.19 -6.43 2.22
C ILE A 215 -5.11 -7.15 3.21
N ILE A 216 -6.17 -6.47 3.63
CA ILE A 216 -7.15 -6.94 4.61
C ILE A 216 -8.55 -6.81 4.00
N ASP A 217 -9.29 -7.91 3.96
CA ASP A 217 -10.70 -7.89 3.61
C ASP A 217 -11.54 -7.77 4.88
N GLY A 218 -12.15 -6.60 5.08
CA GLY A 218 -13.06 -6.33 6.18
C GLY A 218 -14.54 -6.46 5.77
N PRO A 219 -15.46 -6.45 6.74
CA PRO A 219 -16.89 -6.48 6.47
C PRO A 219 -17.33 -5.25 5.68
N SER A 220 -18.43 -5.38 4.94
CA SER A 220 -19.06 -4.25 4.25
C SER A 220 -19.49 -3.16 5.22
N ASP A 221 -19.25 -1.89 4.86
CA ASP A 221 -19.76 -0.72 5.55
C ASP A 221 -21.09 -0.19 4.97
N ASP A 222 -21.40 -0.53 3.72
CA ASP A 222 -22.65 -0.21 3.03
C ASP A 222 -23.07 -1.40 2.14
N PRO A 223 -23.79 -2.40 2.70
CA PRO A 223 -24.17 -3.62 1.97
C PRO A 223 -25.03 -3.38 0.72
N ALA A 224 -25.65 -2.20 0.58
CA ALA A 224 -26.38 -1.84 -0.62
C ALA A 224 -25.45 -1.52 -1.80
N LYS A 225 -24.18 -1.17 -1.53
CA LYS A 225 -23.22 -0.73 -2.55
C LYS A 225 -21.99 -1.62 -2.66
N VAL A 226 -21.56 -2.25 -1.57
CA VAL A 226 -20.33 -3.04 -1.54
C VAL A 226 -20.54 -4.34 -0.77
N ARG A 227 -19.72 -5.35 -1.04
CA ARG A 227 -19.73 -6.63 -0.31
C ARG A 227 -18.68 -6.67 0.79
N LYS A 228 -17.64 -5.83 0.67
CA LYS A 228 -16.52 -5.73 1.61
C LYS A 228 -15.87 -4.35 1.56
N VAL A 229 -15.05 -4.06 2.56
CA VAL A 229 -14.06 -2.99 2.51
C VAL A 229 -12.68 -3.64 2.42
N GLU A 230 -11.93 -3.35 1.37
CA GLU A 230 -10.52 -3.70 1.26
C GLU A 230 -9.68 -2.59 1.91
N TYR A 231 -8.81 -2.97 2.84
CA TYR A 231 -7.80 -2.10 3.42
C TYR A 231 -6.43 -2.53 2.90
N LEU A 232 -5.70 -1.61 2.27
CA LEU A 232 -4.30 -1.82 1.90
C LEU A 232 -3.44 -0.89 2.75
N ALA A 233 -2.69 -1.46 3.68
CA ALA A 233 -1.74 -0.73 4.52
C ALA A 233 -0.32 -0.95 4.00
N THR A 234 0.50 0.10 3.96
CA THR A 234 1.93 0.00 3.70
C THR A 234 2.76 0.45 4.89
N LEU A 235 3.88 -0.24 5.10
CA LEU A 235 4.98 0.20 5.96
C LEU A 235 6.21 0.37 5.08
N SER A 236 6.68 1.60 4.99
CA SER A 236 7.85 1.97 4.19
C SER A 236 8.98 2.48 5.08
N PHE A 237 10.21 2.13 4.74
CA PHE A 237 11.42 2.57 5.45
C PHE A 237 12.64 2.43 4.55
N VAL A 238 13.74 3.09 4.92
CA VAL A 238 15.00 3.05 4.18
C VAL A 238 16.09 2.50 5.09
N LEU A 239 16.80 1.47 4.64
CA LEU A 239 18.02 1.01 5.29
C LEU A 239 19.23 1.74 4.69
N GLU A 240 20.11 2.25 5.54
CA GLU A 240 21.29 3.00 5.10
C GLU A 240 22.22 2.14 4.24
N HIS A 241 22.70 2.66 3.11
CA HIS A 241 23.73 1.98 2.34
C HIS A 241 25.12 2.31 2.89
N LEU A 242 26.12 1.55 2.44
CA LEU A 242 27.52 1.86 2.76
C LEU A 242 27.87 3.28 2.27
N PRO A 243 28.72 4.03 3.01
CA PRO A 243 29.18 5.35 2.57
C PRO A 243 29.76 5.31 1.15
N GLU A 244 29.52 6.38 0.39
CA GLU A 244 30.07 6.59 -0.97
C GLU A 244 31.56 6.90 -0.96
#